data_AF-A0A496B586-F1
#
_entry.id   AF-A0A496B586-F1
#
_cell.length_a   1.000
_cell.length_b   1.000
_cell.length_c   1.000
_cell.angle_alpha   90.00
_cell.angle_beta   90.00
_cell.angle_gamma   90.00
#
_symmetry.space_group_name_H-M   'P 1'
#
loop_
_entity.id
_entity.type
_entity.pdbx_description
1 polymer ?
#
loop_
_entity_poly.entity_id
_entity_poly.type
_entity_poly.pdbx_seq_one_letter_code
_entity_poly.pdbx_strand_id
1 'polypeptide(L)'
;MIYSRCKFRSVWLVLLCMGLAVFMLSCGDEGDSVDEEPGGVTDIVQPVTTPPPTPEPPVSPPVVVVEEPVVVEPPPPPVIEEPKVSFQEDISPILEARCAIPVCHAAGGAAARLDLSQYDTFKNGGNNGPAFVAGDGEGSLVVKRIDGGGMPPIPPPLTDEEIRLFIDWIDEGAEDN
;
A
#
# COMPACT_ATOMS: atom_id res chain seq x y z
N MET A 1 -42.76 -9.41 34.26
CA MET A 1 -42.19 -10.78 34.19
C MET A 1 -40.96 -10.68 33.30
N ILE A 2 -39.77 -10.42 33.82
CA ILE A 2 -38.86 -11.31 34.56
C ILE A 2 -38.23 -12.37 33.63
N TYR A 3 -36.95 -12.12 33.31
CA TYR A 3 -35.84 -13.06 33.20
C TYR A 3 -36.08 -14.45 32.57
N SER A 4 -35.38 -14.71 31.46
CA SER A 4 -34.69 -15.99 31.30
C SER A 4 -33.45 -15.87 30.41
N ARG A 5 -32.37 -15.44 31.05
CA ARG A 5 -31.01 -15.82 30.68
C ARG A 5 -30.86 -17.32 30.96
N CYS A 6 -31.00 -18.17 29.95
CA CYS A 6 -30.47 -19.54 29.96
C CYS A 6 -29.04 -19.47 29.36
N LYS A 7 -27.99 -19.33 30.17
CA LYS A 7 -27.36 -20.42 30.92
C LYS A 7 -26.87 -21.56 30.02
N PHE A 8 -26.06 -21.26 28.99
CA PHE A 8 -25.39 -22.32 28.20
C PHE A 8 -23.99 -22.01 27.67
N ARG A 9 -23.27 -21.00 28.20
CA ARG A 9 -21.87 -20.72 27.80
C ARG A 9 -20.91 -20.59 29.00
N SER A 10 -21.19 -21.31 30.09
CA SER A 10 -20.38 -21.27 31.33
C SER A 10 -19.67 -22.60 31.66
N VAL A 11 -19.63 -23.56 30.73
CA VAL A 11 -19.03 -24.90 30.96
C VAL A 11 -17.74 -25.14 30.15
N TRP A 12 -17.29 -24.16 29.36
CA TRP A 12 -15.97 -24.23 28.70
C TRP A 12 -14.85 -23.54 29.49
N LEU A 13 -15.13 -23.09 30.73
CA LEU A 13 -14.17 -22.43 31.61
C LEU A 13 -13.45 -23.38 32.60
N VAL A 14 -13.55 -24.71 32.42
CA VAL A 14 -12.99 -25.71 33.37
C VAL A 14 -11.99 -26.69 32.72
N LEU A 15 -11.61 -26.49 31.46
CA LEU A 15 -10.52 -27.24 30.81
C LEU A 15 -9.25 -26.38 30.67
N LEU A 16 -8.95 -25.60 31.71
CA LEU A 16 -7.76 -24.74 31.85
C LEU A 16 -6.76 -25.24 32.92
N CYS A 17 -6.84 -26.50 33.40
CA CYS A 17 -6.07 -26.92 34.60
C CYS A 17 -5.46 -28.34 34.59
N MET A 18 -4.92 -28.84 33.47
CA MET A 18 -3.93 -29.94 33.48
C MET A 18 -2.87 -29.60 32.44
N GLY A 19 -1.62 -29.22 32.73
CA GLY A 19 -0.78 -29.54 33.88
C GLY A 19 0.01 -30.81 33.59
N LEU A 20 1.22 -30.64 33.03
CA LEU A 20 2.44 -31.49 33.11
C LEU A 20 3.29 -31.20 31.84
N ALA A 21 4.18 -30.20 31.84
CA ALA A 21 5.54 -30.29 32.36
C ALA A 21 6.29 -31.53 31.84
N VAL A 22 6.90 -31.40 30.65
CA VAL A 22 8.10 -32.17 30.29
C VAL A 22 9.19 -31.19 29.89
N PHE A 23 10.20 -31.19 30.74
CA PHE A 23 11.39 -30.37 30.79
C PHE A 23 12.53 -31.17 30.16
N MET A 24 13.13 -30.69 29.07
CA MET A 24 14.50 -31.00 28.64
C MET A 24 14.90 -29.88 27.68
N LEU A 25 15.61 -28.84 28.11
CA LEU A 25 17.07 -28.84 28.28
C LEU A 25 17.79 -29.30 27.00
N SER A 26 17.99 -28.36 26.07
CA SER A 26 19.14 -28.39 25.17
C SER A 26 19.79 -27.01 25.19
N CYS A 27 20.90 -26.93 25.90
CA CYS A 27 21.89 -25.88 25.74
C CYS A 27 22.72 -26.15 24.47
N GLY A 28 23.24 -25.08 23.87
CA GLY A 28 24.52 -25.09 23.16
C GLY A 28 24.47 -25.16 21.64
N ASP A 29 24.99 -24.11 21.00
CA ASP A 29 26.02 -24.06 19.94
C ASP A 29 25.84 -22.69 19.23
N GLU A 30 26.46 -21.58 19.64
CA GLU A 30 27.90 -21.24 19.52
C GLU A 30 28.50 -21.51 18.13
N GLY A 31 28.21 -20.62 17.18
CA GLY A 31 28.91 -20.51 15.90
C GLY A 31 28.21 -19.48 15.02
N ASP A 32 28.87 -18.61 14.27
CA ASP A 32 30.28 -18.41 14.00
C ASP A 32 30.38 -16.97 13.47
N SER A 33 31.40 -16.26 13.93
CA SER A 33 31.74 -14.90 13.54
C SER A 33 32.16 -14.88 12.07
N VAL A 34 31.39 -14.22 11.20
CA VAL A 34 31.86 -13.95 9.84
C VAL A 34 32.87 -12.81 9.91
N ASP A 35 34.08 -13.17 9.50
CA ASP A 35 35.30 -12.39 9.49
C ASP A 35 35.16 -11.03 8.81
N GLU A 36 35.61 -10.01 9.54
CA GLU A 36 35.93 -8.69 9.04
C GLU A 36 37.29 -8.78 8.32
N GLU A 37 37.32 -8.56 7.00
CA GLU A 37 38.55 -8.50 6.20
C GLU A 37 39.15 -7.08 6.24
N PRO A 38 40.35 -6.85 6.82
CA PRO A 38 41.06 -5.59 6.70
C PRO A 38 42.17 -5.75 5.65
N GLY A 39 41.96 -5.19 4.46
CA GLY A 39 42.94 -5.26 3.37
C GLY A 39 42.99 -3.98 2.55
N GLY A 40 44.05 -3.19 2.73
CA GLY A 40 44.64 -2.43 1.62
C GLY A 40 44.63 -0.91 1.75
N VAL A 41 45.49 -0.39 2.63
CA VAL A 41 46.09 0.95 2.47
C VAL A 41 46.90 1.02 1.17
N THR A 42 46.54 1.94 0.28
CA THR A 42 47.54 2.70 -0.50
C THR A 42 47.08 4.15 -0.56
N ASP A 43 47.60 4.93 0.38
CA ASP A 43 47.73 6.39 0.27
C ASP A 43 48.51 6.72 -0.99
N ILE A 44 47.81 7.11 -2.06
CA ILE A 44 48.42 7.81 -3.18
C ILE A 44 48.17 9.29 -2.93
N VAL A 45 49.18 9.91 -2.31
CA VAL A 45 49.33 11.36 -2.20
C VAL A 45 49.29 11.96 -3.60
N GLN A 46 48.18 12.61 -3.95
CA GLN A 46 48.13 13.46 -5.13
C GLN A 46 48.96 14.73 -4.86
N PRO A 47 49.83 15.16 -5.79
CA PRO A 47 50.59 16.39 -5.63
C PRO A 47 49.63 17.58 -5.62
N VAL A 48 49.67 18.36 -4.53
CA VAL A 48 48.98 19.65 -4.44
C VAL A 48 49.63 20.62 -5.43
N THR A 49 48.95 20.84 -6.56
CA THR A 49 49.25 21.97 -7.44
C THR A 49 48.49 23.18 -6.94
N THR A 50 49.21 24.19 -6.44
CA THR A 50 48.65 25.51 -6.11
C THR A 50 47.96 26.11 -7.34
N PRO A 51 46.71 26.61 -7.22
CA PRO A 51 46.06 27.31 -8.33
C PRO A 51 46.80 28.62 -8.64
N PRO A 52 46.85 29.04 -9.92
CA PRO A 52 47.41 30.34 -10.32
C PRO A 52 46.58 31.51 -9.76
N PRO A 53 47.17 32.71 -9.62
CA PRO A 53 46.45 33.88 -9.14
C PRO A 53 45.30 34.24 -10.08
N THR A 54 44.11 34.38 -9.50
CA THR A 54 42.89 34.83 -10.17
C THR A 54 43.11 36.19 -10.84
N PRO A 55 42.88 36.34 -12.15
CA PRO A 55 42.88 37.65 -12.79
C PRO A 55 41.68 38.47 -12.30
N GLU A 56 41.92 39.72 -11.93
CA GLU A 56 40.86 40.66 -11.55
C GLU A 56 39.87 40.88 -12.71
N PRO A 57 38.56 41.00 -12.43
CA PRO A 57 37.55 41.18 -13.47
C PRO A 57 37.68 42.56 -14.14
N PRO A 58 37.49 42.66 -15.47
CA PRO A 58 37.46 43.94 -16.16
C PRO A 58 36.23 44.75 -15.77
N VAL A 59 36.43 46.05 -15.57
CA VAL A 59 35.40 47.04 -15.24
C VAL A 59 34.32 47.03 -16.33
N SER A 60 33.10 46.69 -15.94
CA SER A 60 31.94 46.65 -16.84
C SER A 60 31.58 48.05 -17.36
N PRO A 61 31.20 48.19 -18.64
CA PRO A 61 30.59 49.42 -19.16
C PRO A 61 29.17 49.61 -18.58
N PRO A 62 28.61 50.84 -18.62
CA PRO A 62 27.27 51.10 -18.11
C PRO A 62 26.22 50.32 -18.92
N VAL A 63 25.49 49.46 -18.23
CA VAL A 63 24.32 48.74 -18.76
C VAL A 63 23.21 49.75 -19.03
N VAL A 64 22.85 49.91 -20.30
CA VAL A 64 21.67 50.69 -20.70
C VAL A 64 20.46 49.82 -20.41
N VAL A 65 19.74 50.13 -19.33
CA VAL A 65 18.50 49.46 -18.97
C VAL A 65 17.44 49.86 -19.99
N VAL A 66 17.21 49.00 -20.97
CA VAL A 66 16.03 49.07 -21.82
C VAL A 66 14.91 48.44 -21.01
N GLU A 67 14.01 49.26 -20.48
CA GLU A 67 12.82 48.79 -19.78
C GLU A 67 11.92 48.07 -20.79
N GLU A 68 12.00 46.74 -20.81
CA GLU A 68 11.02 45.92 -21.51
C GLU A 68 9.64 46.12 -20.87
N PRO A 69 8.58 46.29 -21.69
CA PRO A 69 7.24 46.45 -21.16
C PRO A 69 6.81 45.16 -20.45
N VAL A 70 6.53 45.28 -19.15
CA VAL A 70 5.99 44.18 -18.34
C VAL A 70 4.60 43.83 -18.87
N VAL A 71 4.52 42.74 -19.64
CA VAL A 71 3.25 42.13 -20.03
C VAL A 71 2.66 41.48 -18.77
N VAL A 72 1.63 42.11 -18.21
CA VAL A 72 0.91 41.56 -17.06
C VAL A 72 0.09 40.37 -17.56
N GLU A 73 0.59 39.15 -17.31
CA GLU A 73 -0.14 37.92 -17.59
C GLU A 73 -1.38 37.84 -16.67
N PRO A 74 -2.58 37.57 -17.21
CA PRO A 74 -3.76 37.39 -16.38
C PRO A 74 -3.57 36.19 -15.43
N PRO A 75 -4.17 36.22 -14.22
CA PRO A 75 -4.04 35.12 -13.28
C PRO A 75 -4.59 33.82 -13.89
N PRO A 76 -3.95 32.66 -13.62
CA PRO A 76 -4.42 31.38 -14.11
C PRO A 76 -5.84 31.11 -13.59
N PRO A 77 -6.67 30.39 -14.37
CA PRO A 77 -8.02 30.01 -13.93
C PRO A 77 -7.96 29.15 -12.65
N PRO A 78 -9.01 29.17 -11.82
CA PRO A 78 -9.09 28.31 -10.65
C PRO A 78 -9.05 26.84 -11.09
N VAL A 79 -8.14 26.07 -10.51
CA VAL A 79 -8.10 24.61 -10.67
C VAL A 79 -9.26 24.05 -9.84
N ILE A 80 -10.25 23.47 -10.51
CA ILE A 80 -11.32 22.71 -9.85
C ILE A 80 -10.82 21.27 -9.77
N GLU A 81 -10.45 20.81 -8.58
CA GLU A 81 -10.10 19.40 -8.38
C GLU A 81 -11.40 18.57 -8.38
N GLU A 82 -11.46 17.60 -9.28
CA GLU A 82 -12.57 16.66 -9.33
C GLU A 82 -12.54 15.77 -8.07
N PRO A 83 -13.72 15.42 -7.51
CA PRO A 83 -13.78 14.59 -6.32
C PRO A 83 -13.23 13.20 -6.62
N LYS A 84 -12.23 12.77 -5.84
CA LYS A 84 -11.65 11.43 -5.88
C LYS A 84 -12.61 10.37 -5.36
N VAL A 85 -12.46 9.14 -5.84
CA VAL A 85 -13.19 7.98 -5.33
C VAL A 85 -12.63 7.57 -3.96
N SER A 86 -13.52 7.27 -3.00
CA SER A 86 -13.15 6.87 -1.64
C SER A 86 -13.19 5.35 -1.48
N PHE A 87 -12.14 4.77 -0.92
CA PHE A 87 -12.18 3.36 -0.54
C PHE A 87 -13.28 3.12 0.49
N GLN A 88 -13.37 3.97 1.51
CA GLN A 88 -14.26 3.74 2.65
C GLN A 88 -15.74 3.92 2.28
N GLU A 89 -16.06 4.90 1.43
CA GLU A 89 -17.44 5.26 1.07
C GLU A 89 -17.93 4.56 -0.20
N ASP A 90 -17.05 4.33 -1.20
CA ASP A 90 -17.47 3.82 -2.51
C ASP A 90 -17.12 2.33 -2.70
N ILE A 91 -15.92 1.89 -2.28
CA ILE A 91 -15.41 0.55 -2.58
C ILE A 91 -15.73 -0.48 -1.49
N SER A 92 -15.45 -0.15 -0.22
CA SER A 92 -15.64 -1.05 0.93
C SER A 92 -17.07 -1.58 1.04
N PRO A 93 -18.13 -0.74 0.88
CA PRO A 93 -19.50 -1.25 0.97
C PRO A 93 -19.83 -2.29 -0.11
N ILE A 94 -19.26 -2.17 -1.30
CA ILE A 94 -19.44 -3.16 -2.38
C ILE A 94 -18.73 -4.46 -2.03
N LEU A 95 -17.49 -4.38 -1.55
CA LEU A 95 -16.71 -5.54 -1.11
C LEU A 95 -17.39 -6.29 0.03
N GLU A 96 -17.88 -5.57 1.04
CA GLU A 96 -18.58 -6.14 2.20
C GLU A 96 -19.88 -6.83 1.81
N ALA A 97 -20.68 -6.17 0.96
CA ALA A 97 -21.99 -6.68 0.58
C ALA A 97 -21.94 -7.92 -0.33
N ARG A 98 -20.89 -8.04 -1.15
CA ARG A 98 -20.88 -9.01 -2.27
C ARG A 98 -19.71 -9.98 -2.26
N CYS A 99 -18.58 -9.62 -1.64
CA CYS A 99 -17.32 -10.34 -1.81
C CYS A 99 -16.81 -10.94 -0.49
N ALA A 100 -16.78 -10.13 0.58
CA ALA A 100 -16.26 -10.48 1.90
C ALA A 100 -17.21 -11.37 2.73
N ILE A 101 -17.76 -12.40 2.08
CA ILE A 101 -18.67 -13.38 2.67
C ILE A 101 -17.84 -14.57 3.19
N PRO A 102 -18.17 -15.17 4.35
CA PRO A 102 -17.38 -16.22 5.02
C PRO A 102 -16.91 -17.41 4.16
N VAL A 103 -17.59 -17.70 3.04
CA VAL A 103 -17.27 -18.82 2.14
C VAL A 103 -16.56 -18.40 0.85
N CYS A 104 -16.50 -17.10 0.56
CA CYS A 104 -15.98 -16.57 -0.70
C CYS A 104 -14.61 -15.91 -0.49
N HIS A 105 -14.59 -14.72 0.14
CA HIS A 105 -13.38 -13.90 0.29
C HIS A 105 -13.31 -13.15 1.64
N ALA A 106 -13.44 -13.88 2.75
CA ALA A 106 -13.35 -13.32 4.10
C ALA A 106 -12.26 -14.00 4.96
N ALA A 107 -11.94 -13.40 6.10
CA ALA A 107 -10.96 -13.90 7.05
C ALA A 107 -11.20 -15.37 7.45
N GLY A 108 -10.13 -16.18 7.45
CA GLY A 108 -10.14 -17.54 8.00
C GLY A 108 -10.13 -18.69 6.99
N GLY A 109 -10.01 -18.42 5.69
CA GLY A 109 -9.81 -19.45 4.67
C GLY A 109 -10.87 -19.42 3.58
N ALA A 110 -10.77 -18.40 2.74
CA ALA A 110 -11.63 -18.17 1.60
C ALA A 110 -11.01 -18.71 0.30
N ALA A 111 -11.76 -18.66 -0.80
CA ALA A 111 -11.25 -19.00 -2.13
C ALA A 111 -9.93 -18.25 -2.40
N ALA A 112 -8.94 -19.00 -2.88
CA ALA A 112 -7.58 -18.51 -3.15
C ALA A 112 -6.85 -17.85 -1.96
N ARG A 113 -7.29 -18.09 -0.70
CA ARG A 113 -6.75 -17.42 0.51
C ARG A 113 -6.79 -15.89 0.42
N LEU A 114 -7.75 -15.35 -0.33
CA LEU A 114 -7.97 -13.92 -0.49
C LEU A 114 -9.01 -13.47 0.55
N ASP A 115 -8.68 -12.40 1.28
CA ASP A 115 -9.56 -11.75 2.24
C ASP A 115 -9.80 -10.30 1.78
N LEU A 116 -11.06 -9.96 1.54
CA LEU A 116 -11.50 -8.65 1.03
C LEU A 116 -12.24 -7.84 2.10
N SER A 117 -12.17 -8.27 3.37
CA SER A 117 -12.88 -7.63 4.47
C SER A 117 -12.21 -6.37 5.02
N GLN A 118 -10.96 -6.11 4.63
CA GLN A 118 -10.17 -4.96 5.06
C GLN A 118 -9.30 -4.45 3.92
N TYR A 119 -8.96 -3.16 3.93
CA TYR A 119 -8.06 -2.56 2.94
C TYR A 119 -6.72 -3.30 2.84
N ASP A 120 -6.06 -3.51 3.98
CA ASP A 120 -4.72 -4.13 4.01
C ASP A 120 -4.73 -5.55 3.44
N THR A 121 -5.76 -6.35 3.73
CA THR A 121 -5.86 -7.71 3.21
C THR A 121 -6.21 -7.72 1.73
N PHE A 122 -7.08 -6.82 1.28
CA PHE A 122 -7.39 -6.63 -0.14
C PHE A 122 -6.14 -6.24 -0.94
N LYS A 123 -5.37 -5.26 -0.43
CA LYS A 123 -4.11 -4.81 -1.04
C LYS A 123 -3.06 -5.91 -1.13
N ASN A 124 -2.91 -6.70 -0.06
CA ASN A 124 -1.96 -7.82 -0.04
C ASN A 124 -2.35 -8.95 -1.00
N GLY A 125 -3.64 -9.10 -1.30
CA GLY A 125 -4.15 -10.12 -2.20
C GLY A 125 -4.09 -11.53 -1.61
N GLY A 126 -3.99 -12.53 -2.49
CA GLY A 126 -4.04 -13.95 -2.11
C GLY A 126 -3.08 -14.82 -2.91
N ASN A 127 -3.41 -16.10 -3.09
CA ASN A 127 -2.56 -17.07 -3.80
C ASN A 127 -2.30 -16.71 -5.27
N ASN A 128 -3.11 -15.83 -5.88
CA ASN A 128 -2.95 -15.39 -7.26
C ASN A 128 -2.13 -14.09 -7.37
N GLY A 129 -1.54 -13.61 -6.26
CA GLY A 129 -0.85 -12.33 -6.18
C GLY A 129 -1.75 -11.20 -5.68
N PRO A 130 -1.31 -9.94 -5.87
CA PRO A 130 -2.05 -8.77 -5.42
C PRO A 130 -3.41 -8.67 -6.13
N ALA A 131 -4.42 -8.18 -5.42
CA ALA A 131 -5.76 -8.04 -6.00
C ALA A 131 -5.83 -6.88 -7.00
N PHE A 132 -5.03 -5.84 -6.78
CA PHE A 132 -4.90 -4.69 -7.66
C PHE A 132 -3.47 -4.14 -7.66
N VAL A 133 -3.16 -3.32 -8.66
CA VAL A 133 -1.91 -2.56 -8.78
C VAL A 133 -2.32 -1.10 -8.92
N ALA A 134 -1.93 -0.27 -7.95
CA ALA A 134 -2.23 1.17 -7.98
C ALA A 134 -1.74 1.81 -9.28
N GLY A 135 -2.60 2.59 -9.94
CA GLY A 135 -2.36 3.20 -11.25
C GLY A 135 -2.59 2.29 -12.46
N ASP A 136 -3.08 1.06 -12.25
CA ASP A 136 -3.41 0.10 -13.33
C ASP A 136 -4.77 -0.57 -13.09
N GLY A 137 -5.85 0.20 -13.26
CA GLY A 137 -7.24 -0.21 -13.03
C GLY A 137 -7.63 -1.39 -13.91
N GLU A 138 -7.63 -1.22 -15.23
CA GLU A 138 -8.00 -2.29 -16.18
C GLU A 138 -7.06 -3.51 -16.12
N GLY A 139 -5.78 -3.30 -15.77
CA GLY A 139 -4.80 -4.37 -15.62
C GLY A 139 -4.89 -5.12 -14.30
N SER A 140 -5.61 -4.59 -13.31
CA SER A 140 -5.73 -5.20 -11.99
C SER A 140 -6.54 -6.48 -11.98
N LEU A 141 -6.14 -7.43 -11.13
CA LEU A 141 -6.76 -8.75 -11.07
C LEU A 141 -8.23 -8.66 -10.66
N VAL A 142 -8.58 -7.80 -9.70
CA VAL A 142 -9.95 -7.60 -9.23
C VAL A 142 -10.87 -7.16 -10.36
N VAL A 143 -10.46 -6.17 -11.16
CA VAL A 143 -11.23 -5.65 -12.30
C VAL A 143 -11.44 -6.74 -13.34
N LYS A 144 -10.38 -7.46 -13.72
CA LYS A 144 -10.48 -8.61 -14.64
C LYS A 144 -11.44 -9.71 -14.15
N ARG A 145 -11.58 -9.89 -12.83
CA ARG A 145 -12.50 -10.89 -12.26
C ARG A 145 -13.95 -10.42 -12.24
N ILE A 146 -14.20 -9.14 -11.97
CA ILE A 146 -15.56 -8.58 -11.91
C ILE A 146 -16.14 -8.26 -13.29
N ASP A 147 -15.31 -7.90 -14.27
CA ASP A 147 -15.75 -7.50 -15.63
C ASP A 147 -15.97 -8.71 -16.57
N GLY A 148 -15.26 -9.83 -16.37
CA GLY A 148 -15.39 -10.99 -17.26
C GLY A 148 -15.13 -12.36 -16.64
N GLY A 149 -14.85 -12.42 -15.32
CA GLY A 149 -14.28 -13.59 -14.66
C GLY A 149 -15.23 -14.37 -13.76
N GLY A 150 -16.53 -14.05 -13.73
CA GLY A 150 -17.55 -14.81 -12.99
C GLY A 150 -17.59 -14.53 -11.48
N MET A 151 -17.08 -13.37 -11.03
CA MET A 151 -17.15 -12.93 -9.64
C MET A 151 -17.95 -11.61 -9.54
N PRO A 152 -18.86 -11.45 -8.55
CA PRO A 152 -19.37 -12.51 -7.68
C PRO A 152 -20.26 -13.50 -8.45
N PRO A 153 -20.20 -14.82 -8.15
CA PRO A 153 -21.15 -15.79 -8.73
C PRO A 153 -22.55 -15.63 -8.15
N ILE A 154 -22.60 -15.22 -6.87
CA ILE A 154 -23.77 -14.78 -6.12
C ILE A 154 -23.31 -13.69 -5.14
N PRO A 155 -24.04 -12.59 -4.93
CA PRO A 155 -25.25 -12.11 -5.63
C PRO A 155 -24.96 -11.74 -7.12
N PRO A 156 -25.91 -11.16 -7.89
CA PRO A 156 -25.66 -10.81 -9.30
C PRO A 156 -24.36 -9.99 -9.51
N PRO A 157 -23.77 -10.05 -10.72
CA PRO A 157 -22.58 -9.27 -11.06
C PRO A 157 -22.74 -7.77 -10.79
N LEU A 158 -21.61 -7.09 -10.63
CA LEU A 158 -21.57 -5.64 -10.51
C LEU A 158 -22.12 -4.97 -11.77
N THR A 159 -22.70 -3.78 -11.62
CA THR A 159 -23.04 -2.94 -12.77
C THR A 159 -21.78 -2.30 -13.36
N ASP A 160 -21.87 -1.84 -14.60
CA ASP A 160 -20.76 -1.14 -15.27
C ASP A 160 -20.31 0.10 -14.46
N GLU A 161 -21.23 0.80 -13.80
CA GLU A 161 -20.90 1.93 -12.92
C GLU A 161 -20.12 1.49 -11.69
N GLU A 162 -20.52 0.38 -11.05
CA GLU A 162 -19.78 -0.15 -9.90
C GLU A 162 -18.40 -0.65 -10.33
N ILE A 163 -18.26 -1.28 -11.49
CA ILE A 163 -16.94 -1.68 -12.03
C ILE A 163 -16.07 -0.45 -12.30
N ARG A 164 -16.64 0.62 -12.87
CA ARG A 164 -15.91 1.88 -13.07
C ARG A 164 -15.38 2.47 -11.77
N LEU A 165 -16.14 2.41 -10.66
CA LEU A 165 -15.62 2.86 -9.36
C LEU A 165 -14.32 2.14 -8.98
N PHE A 166 -14.21 0.83 -9.21
CA PHE A 166 -12.97 0.09 -8.96
C PHE A 166 -11.84 0.54 -9.88
N ILE A 167 -12.12 0.75 -11.17
CA ILE A 167 -11.11 1.20 -12.14
C ILE A 167 -10.58 2.58 -11.74
N ASP A 168 -11.49 3.53 -11.55
CA ASP A 168 -11.17 4.92 -11.23
C ASP A 168 -10.40 5.01 -9.91
N TRP A 169 -10.88 4.35 -8.85
CA TRP A 169 -10.19 4.31 -7.56
C TRP A 169 -8.77 3.72 -7.66
N ILE A 170 -8.59 2.66 -8.47
CA ILE A 170 -7.27 2.05 -8.66
C ILE A 170 -6.35 3.00 -9.44
N ASP A 171 -6.85 3.60 -10.52
CA ASP A 171 -6.11 4.55 -11.35
C ASP A 171 -5.71 5.81 -10.57
N GLU A 172 -6.53 6.24 -9.62
CA GLU A 172 -6.25 7.34 -8.68
C GLU A 172 -5.21 7.00 -7.60
N GLY A 173 -4.76 5.74 -7.54
CA GLY A 173 -3.68 5.30 -6.64
C GLY A 173 -4.11 4.33 -5.54
N ALA A 174 -5.39 3.91 -5.53
CA ALA A 174 -5.94 2.93 -4.59
C ALA A 174 -5.65 3.27 -3.12
N GLU A 175 -5.87 4.52 -2.73
CA GLU A 175 -5.66 5.00 -1.36
C GLU A 175 -6.75 4.48 -0.41
N ASP A 176 -6.40 4.33 0.87
CA ASP A 176 -7.35 4.03 1.95
C ASP A 176 -7.88 5.35 2.51
N ASN A 177 -8.89 5.93 1.83
CA ASN A 177 -9.38 7.31 2.02
C ASN A 177 -10.88 7.39 2.32
#